data_AF-A0A2M9PCQ7-F1
#
_entry.id   AF-A0A2M9PCQ7-F1
#
_cell.length_a   1.000
_cell.length_b   1.000
_cell.length_c   1.000
_cell.angle_alpha   90.00
_cell.angle_beta   90.00
_cell.angle_gamma   90.00
#
_symmetry.space_group_name_H-M   'P 1'
#
loop_
_entity.id
_entity.type
_entity.pdbx_description
1 polymer ?
#
loop_
_entity_poly.entity_id
_entity_poly.type
_entity_poly.pdbx_seq_one_letter_code
_entity_poly.pdbx_strand_id
1 'polypeptide(L)' 'MLSYQHAYHAGNPADLHKHAALAELLSRLTAKLRGISYAETHAGRGLYRLDAPEALKTKEAAEGIGRAEPAPDTPYGR' A
#
# COMPACT_ATOMS: atom_id res chain seq x y z
N MET A 1 -2.01 -2.43 24.99
CA MET A 1 -1.79 -3.59 24.10
C MET A 1 -2.53 -3.31 22.81
N LEU A 2 -1.82 -2.94 21.73
CA LEU A 2 -2.45 -2.82 20.41
C LEU A 2 -2.45 -4.22 19.80
N SER A 3 -3.62 -4.86 19.78
CA SER A 3 -3.80 -6.23 19.27
C SER A 3 -3.62 -6.31 17.75
N TYR A 4 -3.86 -5.20 17.04
CA TYR A 4 -3.72 -5.14 15.59
C TYR A 4 -2.26 -4.88 15.19
N GLN A 5 -1.70 -5.79 14.40
CA GLN A 5 -0.42 -5.59 13.72
C GLN A 5 -0.64 -5.68 12.21
N HIS A 6 -0.34 -4.60 11.51
CA HIS A 6 -0.54 -4.54 10.05
C HIS A 6 0.33 -5.54 9.28
N ALA A 7 1.40 -6.09 9.88
CA ALA A 7 2.24 -7.11 9.26
C ALA A 7 1.48 -8.39 8.88
N TYR A 8 0.39 -8.72 9.57
CA TYR A 8 -0.49 -9.85 9.23
C TYR A 8 -1.40 -9.57 8.03
N HIS A 9 -1.50 -8.32 7.58
CA HIS A 9 -2.47 -7.89 6.56
C HIS A 9 -1.81 -7.13 5.40
N ALA A 10 -0.49 -6.97 5.45
CA ALA A 10 0.25 -6.17 4.49
C ALA A 10 0.06 -6.73 3.07
N GLY A 11 -0.32 -5.86 2.14
CA GLY A 11 -0.52 -6.21 0.74
C GLY A 11 -1.84 -6.92 0.42
N ASN A 12 -2.77 -7.00 1.36
CA ASN A 12 -4.11 -7.54 1.11
C ASN A 12 -4.94 -6.69 0.11
N PRO A 13 -6.15 -7.12 -0.28
CA PRO A 13 -6.98 -6.33 -1.21
C PRO A 13 -7.33 -4.92 -0.73
N ALA A 14 -7.45 -4.71 0.59
CA ALA A 14 -7.71 -3.38 1.15
C ALA A 14 -6.49 -2.46 1.01
N ASP A 15 -5.28 -3.00 1.21
CA ASP A 15 -4.02 -2.29 0.96
C ASP A 15 -3.86 -1.93 -0.51
N LEU A 16 -4.19 -2.85 -1.42
CA LEU A 16 -4.17 -2.57 -2.85
C LEU A 16 -5.12 -1.40 -3.19
N HIS A 17 -6.36 -1.45 -2.70
CA HIS A 17 -7.34 -0.38 -2.93
C HIS A 17 -6.89 0.97 -2.34
N LYS A 18 -6.49 1.00 -1.06
CA LYS A 18 -6.14 2.24 -0.37
C LYS A 18 -4.89 2.89 -0.97
N HIS A 19 -3.87 2.10 -1.32
CA HIS A 19 -2.63 2.63 -1.88
C HIS A 19 -2.81 3.06 -3.34
N ALA A 20 -3.62 2.37 -4.14
CA ALA A 20 -3.95 2.83 -5.50
C ALA A 20 -4.70 4.17 -5.48
N ALA A 21 -5.62 4.37 -4.53
CA ALA A 21 -6.32 5.65 -4.37
C ALA A 21 -5.38 6.77 -3.90
N LEU A 22 -4.51 6.48 -2.92
CA LEU A 22 -3.52 7.44 -2.41
C LEU A 22 -2.52 7.86 -3.50
N ALA A 23 -2.03 6.88 -4.26
CA ALA A 23 -1.17 7.07 -5.43
C ALA A 23 -1.75 8.07 -6.43
N GLU A 24 -2.99 7.83 -6.85
CA GLU A 24 -3.70 8.69 -7.80
C GLU A 24 -3.95 10.10 -7.22
N LEU A 25 -4.31 10.18 -5.94
CA LEU A 25 -4.49 11.45 -5.26
C LEU A 25 -3.18 12.27 -5.23
N LEU A 26 -2.06 11.64 -4.86
CA LEU A 26 -0.75 12.30 -4.84
C LEU A 26 -0.31 12.72 -6.24
N SER A 27 -0.52 11.88 -7.25
CA SER A 27 -0.27 12.22 -8.67
C SER A 27 -1.01 13.50 -9.08
N ARG A 28 -2.31 13.60 -8.74
CA ARG A 28 -3.13 14.79 -9.04
C ARG A 28 -2.72 16.02 -8.25
N LEU A 29 -2.45 15.88 -6.95
CA LEU A 29 -2.08 17.00 -6.07
C LEU A 29 -0.72 17.59 -6.45
N THR A 30 0.18 16.77 -7.00
CA THR A 30 1.52 17.17 -7.44
C THR A 30 1.60 17.60 -8.91
N ALA A 31 0.47 17.60 -9.65
CA ALA A 31 0.44 18.02 -11.06
C ALA A 31 0.83 19.50 -11.28
N LYS A 32 0.75 20.33 -10.24
CA LYS A 32 1.26 21.71 -10.23
C LYS A 32 2.57 21.76 -9.48
N LEU A 33 3.50 22.62 -9.93
CA LEU A 33 4.78 22.91 -9.25
C LEU A 33 4.58 23.75 -7.97
N ARG A 34 3.79 23.22 -7.03
CA ARG A 34 3.55 23.77 -5.69
C ARG A 34 3.70 22.65 -4.69
N GLY A 35 4.52 22.85 -3.67
CA GLY A 35 4.68 21.88 -2.59
C GLY A 35 3.37 21.60 -1.86
N ILE A 36 3.23 20.37 -1.38
CA ILE A 36 2.12 19.93 -0.52
C ILE A 36 2.68 19.44 0.82
N SER A 37 1.86 19.51 1.87
CA SER A 37 2.13 18.81 3.13
C SER A 37 1.30 17.54 3.19
N TYR A 38 1.89 16.46 3.69
CA TYR A 38 1.26 15.16 3.83
C TYR A 38 1.32 14.70 5.29
N ALA A 39 0.19 14.22 5.81
CA ALA A 39 0.08 13.76 7.19
C ALA A 39 -0.72 12.44 7.23
N GLU A 40 -0.13 11.42 7.85
CA GLU A 40 -0.78 10.14 8.13
C GLU A 40 -0.99 9.97 9.62
N THR A 41 -2.24 9.81 10.05
CA THR A 41 -2.57 9.64 11.47
C THR A 41 -2.19 8.25 12.00
N HIS A 42 -2.09 7.25 11.13
CA HIS A 42 -1.82 5.85 11.46
C HIS A 42 -0.83 5.21 10.46
N ALA A 43 0.38 5.76 10.36
CA ALA A 43 1.37 5.40 9.33
C ALA A 43 1.96 3.97 9.42
N GLY A 44 1.72 3.26 10.53
CA GLY A 44 2.33 1.95 10.76
C GLY A 44 3.86 2.03 10.81
N ARG A 45 4.55 1.05 10.24
CA ARG A 45 6.03 1.00 10.19
C ARG A 45 6.63 1.41 8.85
N GLY A 46 5.81 1.83 7.90
CA GLY A 46 6.21 2.14 6.51
C GLY A 46 6.37 0.90 5.62
N LEU A 47 7.34 0.03 5.90
CA LEU A 47 7.63 -1.14 5.05
C LEU A 47 7.35 -2.47 5.74
N TYR A 48 6.77 -3.41 4.99
CA TYR A 48 6.42 -4.75 5.46
C TYR A 48 6.99 -5.80 4.51
N ARG A 49 7.65 -6.81 5.09
CA ARG A 49 8.13 -7.98 4.35
C ARG A 49 6.99 -8.98 4.17
N LEU A 50 6.61 -9.26 2.93
CA LEU A 50 5.53 -10.20 2.61
C LEU A 50 5.95 -11.67 2.79
N ASP A 51 7.23 -11.93 2.96
CA ASP A 51 7.82 -13.22 3.29
C ASP A 51 8.14 -13.38 4.80
N ALA A 52 7.71 -12.44 5.64
CA ALA A 52 7.84 -12.54 7.10
C ALA A 52 6.82 -13.52 7.70
N PRO A 53 7.10 -14.13 8.87
CA PRO A 53 6.21 -15.10 9.52
C PRO A 53 4.78 -14.60 9.72
N GLU A 54 4.60 -13.33 10.04
CA GLU A 54 3.28 -12.71 10.25
C GLU A 54 2.46 -12.67 8.96
N ALA A 55 3.07 -12.24 7.84
CA ALA A 55 2.42 -12.16 6.54
C ALA A 55 2.09 -13.57 5.98
N LEU A 56 3.01 -14.52 6.17
CA LEU A 56 2.82 -15.91 5.74
C LEU A 56 1.75 -16.67 6.53
N LYS A 57 1.41 -16.20 7.74
CA LYS A 57 0.36 -16.81 8.57
C LYS A 57 -1.03 -16.63 7.97
N THR A 58 -1.32 -15.48 7.39
CA THR A 58 -2.64 -15.14 6.82
C THR A 58 -2.66 -15.30 5.30
N LYS A 59 -1.52 -15.06 4.63
CA LYS A 59 -1.35 -15.13 3.18
C LYS A 59 -2.24 -14.16 2.40
N GLU A 60 -2.76 -13.11 3.05
CA GLU A 60 -3.68 -12.15 2.42
C GLU A 60 -3.04 -11.42 1.23
N ALA A 61 -1.72 -11.25 1.22
CA ALA A 61 -0.99 -10.63 0.12
C ALA A 61 -1.19 -11.36 -1.23
N ALA A 62 -1.38 -12.68 -1.21
CA ALA A 62 -1.61 -13.48 -2.41
C ALA A 62 -2.98 -13.23 -3.05
N GLU A 63 -3.93 -12.65 -2.30
CA GLU A 63 -5.25 -12.27 -2.80
C GLU A 63 -5.34 -10.78 -3.16
N GLY A 64 -4.42 -9.96 -2.63
CA GLY A 64 -4.28 -8.54 -2.96
C GLY A 64 -3.18 -8.29 -3.99
N ILE A 65 -2.06 -7.72 -3.53
CA ILE A 65 -0.96 -7.28 -4.38
C ILE A 65 -0.38 -8.39 -5.26
N GLY A 66 -0.41 -9.65 -4.82
CA GLY A 66 0.06 -10.80 -5.61
C GLY A 66 -0.78 -11.09 -6.86
N ARG A 67 -1.98 -10.53 -6.98
CA ARG A 67 -2.84 -10.60 -8.19
C ARG A 67 -2.85 -9.31 -9.00
N ALA A 68 -2.22 -8.25 -8.50
CA ALA A 68 -2.21 -6.97 -9.20
C ALA A 68 -1.25 -7.07 -10.39
N GLU A 69 -1.78 -6.89 -11.59
CA GLU A 69 -1.00 -6.66 -12.80
C GLU A 69 -0.97 -5.15 -13.04
N PRO A 70 0.17 -4.47 -12.87
CA PRO A 70 0.25 -3.05 -13.17
C PRO A 70 0.04 -2.87 -14.67
N ALA A 71 -0.91 -2.01 -15.04
CA ALA A 71 -1.09 -1.65 -16.43
C ALA A 71 0.19 -0.95 -16.95
N PRO A 72 0.63 -1.23 -18.19
CA PRO A 72 1.94 -0.77 -18.71
C PRO A 72 2.10 0.75 -18.73
N ASP A 73 0.98 1.48 -18.74
CA ASP A 73 0.88 2.93 -18.83
C ASP A 73 0.67 3.61 -17.46
N THR A 74 0.81 2.86 -16.36
CA THR A 74 0.73 3.43 -15.01
C THR A 74 2.11 3.75 -14.45
N PRO A 75 2.23 4.67 -13.48
CA PRO A 75 3.50 4.92 -12.76
C PRO A 75 4.09 3.68 -12.08
N TYR A 76 3.27 2.63 -11.91
CA TYR A 76 3.61 1.37 -11.26
C TYR A 76 3.95 0.25 -12.26
N GLY A 77 3.69 0.45 -13.55
CA GLY A 77 4.13 -0.42 -14.64
C GLY A 77 5.50 -0.02 -15.14
N ARG A 78 6.56 -0.54 -14.52
CA ARG A 78 7.92 -0.53 -15.07
C ARG A 78 8.41 -1.93 -15.29
#